data_AF-A0A957QSA1-F1
#
_entry.id   AF-A0A957QSA1-F1
#
_cell.length_a   1.000
_cell.length_b   1.000
_cell.length_c   1.000
_cell.angle_alpha   90.00
_cell.angle_beta   90.00
_cell.angle_gamma   90.00
#
_symmetry.space_group_name_H-M   'P 1'
#
loop_
_entity.id
_entity.type
_entity.pdbx_description
1 polymer ?
#
loop_
_entity_poly.entity_id
_entity_poly.type
_entity_poly.pdbx_seq_one_letter_code
_entity_poly.pdbx_strand_id
1 'polypeptide(L)'
;IQKALQHGAEGFALKTESPNQTIEAIRQVAQGRLVFPRAAQRWMLPSREPASSAPELSQREVEVLEKLARGLPNAEIAAELTVSENTVRFHLKNIYEKLNVTNRTEAVAWYFREHRRP
;
A
#
# COMPACT_ATOMS: atom_id res chain seq x y z
N ILE A 1 17.09 1.75 -5.45
CA ILE A 1 16.98 1.01 -4.17
C ILE A 1 16.59 -0.44 -4.42
N GLN A 2 15.45 -0.72 -5.05
CA GLN A 2 14.99 -2.09 -5.36
C GLN A 2 16.03 -2.94 -6.13
N LYS A 3 16.73 -2.35 -7.11
CA LYS A 3 17.84 -3.00 -7.83
C LYS A 3 19.04 -3.34 -6.93
N ALA A 4 19.31 -2.55 -5.88
CA ALA A 4 20.41 -2.82 -4.94
C ALA A 4 20.07 -3.96 -3.97
N LEU A 5 18.82 -4.05 -3.52
CA LEU A 5 18.33 -5.18 -2.70
C LEU A 5 18.33 -6.50 -3.47
N GLN A 6 17.94 -6.46 -4.76
CA GLN A 6 18.00 -7.63 -5.64
C GLN A 6 19.42 -8.14 -5.90
N HIS A 7 20.44 -7.31 -5.66
CA HIS A 7 21.85 -7.65 -5.81
C HIS A 7 22.57 -7.86 -4.45
N GLY A 8 21.82 -8.06 -3.36
CA GLY A 8 22.39 -8.48 -2.07
C GLY A 8 22.87 -7.34 -1.17
N ALA A 9 22.36 -6.12 -1.32
CA ALA A 9 22.66 -5.06 -0.37
C ALA A 9 22.09 -5.37 1.03
N GLU A 10 22.96 -5.37 2.05
CA GLU A 10 22.63 -5.72 3.44
C GLU A 10 22.20 -4.51 4.30
N GLY A 11 22.15 -3.30 3.73
CA GLY A 11 21.70 -2.10 4.43
C GLY A 11 21.50 -0.88 3.52
N PHE A 12 20.71 0.09 3.99
CA PHE A 12 20.43 1.36 3.30
C PHE A 12 20.30 2.50 4.31
N ALA A 13 20.99 3.62 4.07
CA ALA A 13 20.91 4.82 4.89
C ALA A 13 20.33 5.98 4.08
N LEU A 14 19.39 6.73 4.65
CA LEU A 14 18.78 7.89 4.02
C LEU A 14 19.51 9.17 4.45
N LYS A 15 19.67 10.14 3.53
CA LYS A 15 20.28 11.44 3.81
C LYS A 15 19.56 12.28 4.89
N THR A 16 18.40 11.83 5.37
CA THR A 16 17.56 12.49 6.38
C THR A 16 17.75 11.94 7.79
N GLU A 17 18.64 10.96 7.99
CA GLU A 17 18.92 10.36 9.29
C GLU A 17 20.06 11.11 10.02
N SER A 18 19.96 11.21 11.34
CA SER A 18 20.99 11.88 12.14
C SER A 18 22.32 11.10 12.11
N PRO A 19 23.49 11.76 12.25
CA PRO A 19 24.79 11.09 12.21
C PRO A 19 24.91 9.91 13.18
N ASN A 20 24.28 10.01 14.35
CA ASN A 20 24.27 8.95 15.36
C ASN A 20 23.47 7.72 14.91
N GLN A 21 22.37 7.91 14.20
CA GLN A 21 21.56 6.80 13.66
C GLN A 21 22.30 6.07 12.53
N THR A 22 23.05 6.79 11.71
CA THR A 22 23.90 6.20 10.66
C THR A 22 25.00 5.34 11.25
N ILE A 23 25.69 5.83 12.30
CA ILE A 23 26.75 5.07 12.99
C ILE A 23 26.19 3.80 13.63
N GLU A 24 25.02 3.89 14.25
CA GLU A 24 24.35 2.73 14.87
C GLU A 24 23.91 1.69 13.82
N ALA A 25 23.38 2.14 12.68
CA ALA A 25 23.04 1.26 11.56
C ALA A 25 24.28 0.51 11.03
N ILE A 26 25.43 1.18 10.88
CA ILE A 26 26.69 0.55 10.45
C ILE A 26 27.13 -0.54 11.43
N ARG A 27 27.07 -0.28 12.74
CA ARG A 27 27.45 -1.26 13.77
C ARG A 27 26.56 -2.49 13.78
N GLN A 28 25.27 -2.32 13.56
CA GLN A 28 24.31 -3.43 13.51
C GLN A 28 24.51 -4.31 12.26
N VAL A 29 24.79 -3.72 11.09
CA VAL A 29 25.16 -4.47 9.88
C VAL A 29 26.46 -5.25 10.08
N ALA A 30 27.47 -4.64 10.70
CA ALA A 30 28.73 -5.32 11.02
C ALA A 30 28.56 -6.55 11.95
N GLN A 31 27.44 -6.64 12.66
CA GLN A 31 27.07 -7.77 13.51
C GLN A 31 26.15 -8.78 12.79
N GLY A 32 26.03 -8.68 11.47
CA GLY A 32 25.18 -9.55 10.65
C GLY A 32 23.68 -9.30 10.83
N ARG A 33 23.30 -8.16 11.43
CA ARG A 33 21.89 -7.79 11.58
C ARG A 33 21.47 -6.96 10.38
N LEU A 34 20.32 -7.28 9.83
CA LEU A 34 19.75 -6.49 8.76
C LEU A 34 19.12 -5.22 9.34
N VAL A 35 19.55 -4.05 8.85
CA VAL A 35 19.05 -2.74 9.28
C VAL A 35 18.36 -2.06 8.13
N PHE A 36 17.07 -1.79 8.32
CA PHE A 36 16.25 -1.11 7.33
C PHE A 36 15.55 0.09 7.95
N PRO A 37 15.59 1.25 7.27
CA PRO A 37 14.71 2.35 7.63
C PRO A 37 13.26 1.86 7.61
N ARG A 38 12.39 2.35 8.50
CA ARG A 38 10.95 1.99 8.48
C ARG A 38 10.33 2.17 7.09
N ALA A 39 10.77 3.19 6.35
CA ALA A 39 10.34 3.46 4.98
C ALA A 39 10.72 2.34 3.98
N ALA A 40 11.80 1.60 4.23
CA ALA A 40 12.28 0.52 3.37
C ALA A 40 11.54 -0.82 3.58
N GLN A 41 10.80 -0.98 4.68
CA GLN A 41 9.98 -2.18 4.91
C GLN A 41 8.98 -2.43 3.77
N ARG A 42 8.41 -1.35 3.20
CA ARG A 42 7.49 -1.42 2.05
C ARG A 42 8.15 -1.95 0.77
N TRP A 43 9.48 -1.91 0.67
CA TRP A 43 10.24 -2.35 -0.52
C TRP A 43 10.92 -3.71 -0.34
N MET A 44 10.89 -4.24 0.87
CA MET A 44 11.53 -5.50 1.25
C MET A 44 10.59 -6.70 1.26
N LEU A 45 9.29 -6.45 1.42
CA LEU A 45 8.30 -7.49 1.22
C LEU A 45 8.39 -7.90 -0.26
N PRO A 46 8.70 -9.17 -0.58
CA PRO A 46 8.54 -9.62 -1.96
C PRO A 46 7.13 -9.24 -2.38
N SER A 47 6.99 -8.65 -3.57
CA SER A 47 5.70 -8.58 -4.23
C SER A 47 5.22 -10.02 -4.35
N ARG A 48 4.47 -10.48 -3.35
CA ARG A 48 3.73 -11.72 -3.42
C ARG A 48 2.89 -11.54 -4.66
N GLU A 49 3.21 -12.29 -5.71
CA GLU A 49 2.14 -12.71 -6.60
C GLU A 49 1.03 -13.25 -5.68
N PRO A 50 -0.18 -12.68 -5.71
CA PRO A 50 -1.23 -13.19 -4.87
C PRO A 50 -1.56 -14.59 -5.39
N ALA A 51 -1.08 -15.61 -4.67
CA ALA A 51 -1.68 -16.92 -4.68
C ALA A 51 -3.13 -16.73 -4.24
N SER A 52 -4.05 -16.58 -5.20
CA SER A 52 -5.50 -16.84 -5.15
C SER A 52 -6.29 -16.48 -3.88
N SER A 53 -5.85 -15.53 -3.06
CA SER A 53 -6.68 -14.88 -2.05
C SER A 53 -6.87 -13.45 -2.52
N ALA A 54 -7.95 -13.20 -3.28
CA ALA A 54 -8.38 -11.84 -3.54
C ALA A 54 -8.40 -11.06 -2.21
N PRO A 55 -7.95 -9.81 -2.17
CA PRO A 55 -7.98 -9.01 -0.95
C PRO A 55 -9.40 -9.03 -0.38
N GLU A 56 -9.54 -9.49 0.87
CA GLU A 56 -10.82 -9.56 1.57
C GLU A 56 -11.28 -8.13 1.91
N LEU A 57 -11.89 -7.49 0.92
CA LEU A 57 -12.71 -6.31 1.12
C LEU A 57 -13.98 -6.73 1.85
N SER A 58 -14.35 -5.98 2.88
CA SER A 58 -15.67 -6.08 3.48
C SER A 58 -16.75 -5.72 2.45
N GLN A 59 -17.98 -6.19 2.66
CA GLN A 59 -19.13 -5.85 1.81
C GLN A 59 -19.24 -4.32 1.59
N ARG A 60 -19.01 -3.54 2.65
CA ARG A 60 -19.06 -2.09 2.58
C ARG A 60 -17.95 -1.47 1.74
N GLU A 61 -16.75 -2.03 1.81
CA GLU A 61 -15.63 -1.58 0.99
C GLU A 61 -15.82 -1.95 -0.48
N VAL A 62 -16.45 -3.09 -0.78
CA VAL A 62 -16.86 -3.47 -2.14
C VAL A 62 -17.84 -2.45 -2.71
N GLU A 63 -18.92 -2.14 -1.98
CA GLU A 63 -19.92 -1.13 -2.41
C GLU A 63 -19.29 0.23 -2.70
N VAL A 64 -18.37 0.68 -1.84
CA VAL A 64 -17.63 1.94 -2.04
C VAL A 64 -16.75 1.86 -3.28
N LEU A 65 -16.01 0.76 -3.49
CA LEU A 65 -15.14 0.56 -4.65
C LEU A 65 -15.93 0.49 -5.97
N GLU A 66 -17.09 -0.16 -5.98
CA GLU A 66 -17.99 -0.20 -7.15
C GLU A 66 -18.50 1.18 -7.54
N LYS A 67 -18.92 1.99 -6.57
CA LYS A 67 -19.35 3.37 -6.82
C LYS A 67 -18.17 4.25 -7.26
N LEU A 68 -16.99 4.03 -6.68
CA LEU A 68 -15.75 4.70 -7.09
C LEU A 68 -15.41 4.39 -8.57
N ALA A 69 -15.53 3.12 -8.97
CA ALA A 69 -15.28 2.64 -10.33
C ALA A 69 -16.30 3.19 -11.36
N ARG A 70 -17.52 3.51 -10.92
CA ARG A 70 -18.51 4.24 -11.72
C ARG A 70 -18.20 5.73 -11.90
N GLY A 71 -17.15 6.25 -11.26
CA GLY A 71 -16.72 7.64 -11.39
C GLY A 71 -17.36 8.60 -10.38
N LEU A 72 -18.13 8.10 -9.41
CA LEU A 72 -18.84 8.94 -8.45
C LEU A 72 -17.87 9.67 -7.49
N PRO A 73 -18.06 10.97 -7.21
CA PRO A 73 -17.30 11.69 -6.19
C PRO A 73 -17.70 11.22 -4.78
N ASN A 74 -16.85 11.47 -3.79
CA ASN A 74 -17.07 11.00 -2.41
C ASN A 74 -18.40 11.49 -1.81
N ALA A 75 -18.85 12.70 -2.18
CA ALA A 75 -20.12 13.27 -1.74
C ALA A 75 -21.33 12.46 -2.25
N GLU A 76 -21.31 12.05 -3.52
CA GLU A 76 -22.38 11.22 -4.11
C GLU A 76 -22.34 9.80 -3.57
N ILE A 77 -21.14 9.22 -3.41
CA ILE A 77 -20.96 7.92 -2.74
C ILE A 77 -21.55 7.97 -1.33
N ALA A 78 -21.29 9.04 -0.57
CA ALA A 78 -21.79 9.22 0.78
C ALA A 78 -23.33 9.32 0.82
N ALA A 79 -23.92 10.07 -0.11
CA ALA A 79 -25.37 10.19 -0.25
C ALA A 79 -26.03 8.84 -0.59
N GLU A 80 -25.53 8.14 -1.61
CA GLU A 80 -26.09 6.84 -2.03
C GLU A 80 -25.95 5.75 -0.97
N LEU A 81 -24.93 5.85 -0.11
CA LEU A 81 -24.67 4.90 0.96
C LEU A 81 -25.21 5.35 2.33
N THR A 82 -25.86 6.52 2.41
CA THR A 82 -26.40 7.12 3.64
C THR A 82 -25.36 7.20 4.77
N VAL A 83 -24.16 7.68 4.44
CA VAL A 83 -23.04 7.89 5.39
C VAL A 83 -22.42 9.28 5.19
N SER A 84 -21.46 9.64 6.04
CA SER A 84 -20.70 10.89 5.87
C SER A 84 -19.60 10.75 4.80
N GLU A 85 -19.20 11.85 4.17
CA GLU A 85 -18.01 11.87 3.29
C GLU A 85 -16.74 11.39 4.00
N ASN A 86 -16.61 11.69 5.29
CA ASN A 86 -15.46 11.24 6.08
C ASN A 86 -15.46 9.72 6.25
N THR A 87 -16.64 9.10 6.37
CA THR A 87 -16.80 7.65 6.36
C THR A 87 -16.35 7.06 5.03
N VAL A 88 -16.71 7.69 3.90
CA VAL A 88 -16.23 7.27 2.57
C VAL A 88 -14.71 7.39 2.46
N ARG A 89 -14.11 8.51 2.91
CA ARG A 89 -12.64 8.68 2.94
C ARG A 89 -11.96 7.60 3.78
N PHE A 90 -12.55 7.24 4.91
CA PHE A 90 -12.07 6.15 5.77
C PHE A 90 -12.09 4.80 5.03
N HIS A 91 -13.21 4.44 4.39
CA HIS A 91 -13.27 3.21 3.58
C HIS A 91 -12.26 3.23 2.43
N LEU A 92 -12.10 4.35 1.72
CA LEU A 92 -11.12 4.47 0.63
C LEU A 92 -9.69 4.28 1.12
N LYS A 93 -9.33 4.82 2.29
CA LYS A 93 -8.02 4.58 2.89
C LYS A 93 -7.79 3.08 3.13
N ASN A 94 -8.76 2.40 3.73
CA ASN A 94 -8.63 0.96 4.02
C ASN A 94 -8.59 0.13 2.73
N ILE A 95 -9.40 0.49 1.72
CA ILE A 95 -9.35 -0.11 0.39
C ILE A 95 -7.96 0.05 -0.22
N TYR A 96 -7.38 1.24 -0.19
CA TYR A 96 -6.05 1.49 -0.76
C TYR A 96 -4.97 0.65 -0.08
N GLU A 97 -5.03 0.56 1.25
CA GLU A 97 -4.13 -0.29 2.05
C GLU A 97 -4.29 -1.78 1.69
N LYS A 98 -5.53 -2.28 1.63
CA LYS A 98 -5.83 -3.69 1.32
C LYS A 98 -5.47 -4.08 -0.12
N LEU A 99 -5.70 -3.18 -1.07
CA LEU A 99 -5.39 -3.39 -2.49
C LEU A 99 -3.92 -3.08 -2.82
N ASN A 100 -3.16 -2.54 -1.86
CA ASN A 100 -1.79 -2.04 -2.06
C ASN A 100 -1.67 -1.03 -3.21
N VAL A 101 -2.64 -0.11 -3.30
CA VAL A 101 -2.68 1.00 -4.26
C VAL A 101 -2.53 2.33 -3.53
N THR A 102 -2.17 3.38 -4.25
CA THR A 102 -1.85 4.69 -3.65
C THR A 102 -2.86 5.77 -3.97
N ASN A 103 -3.68 5.59 -5.01
CA ASN A 103 -4.58 6.62 -5.49
C ASN A 103 -5.85 6.03 -6.09
N ARG A 104 -6.82 6.94 -6.31
CA ARG A 104 -8.13 6.63 -6.88
C ARG A 104 -8.02 5.91 -8.23
N THR A 105 -7.16 6.40 -9.12
CA THR A 105 -7.00 5.84 -10.47
C THR A 105 -6.49 4.39 -10.41
N GLU A 106 -5.52 4.10 -9.54
CA GLU A 106 -5.02 2.75 -9.32
C GLU A 106 -6.09 1.82 -8.73
N ALA A 107 -6.91 2.29 -7.79
CA ALA A 107 -8.03 1.52 -7.24
C ALA A 107 -9.08 1.18 -8.31
N VAL A 108 -9.42 2.14 -9.17
CA VAL A 108 -10.35 1.93 -10.29
C VAL A 108 -9.76 0.96 -11.31
N ALA A 109 -8.48 1.10 -11.66
CA ALA A 109 -7.78 0.18 -12.55
C ALA A 109 -7.70 -1.25 -11.98
N TRP A 110 -7.53 -1.38 -10.66
CA TRP A 110 -7.59 -2.66 -9.96
C TRP A 110 -8.97 -3.30 -10.11
N TYR A 111 -10.06 -2.56 -9.85
CA TYR A 111 -11.43 -3.06 -9.96
C TYR A 111 -11.73 -3.66 -11.33
N PHE A 112 -11.39 -2.94 -12.41
CA PHE A 112 -11.62 -3.44 -13.78
C PHE A 112 -10.75 -4.63 -14.16
N ARG A 113 -9.54 -4.75 -13.61
CA ARG A 113 -8.66 -5.90 -13.86
C ARG A 113 -9.23 -7.18 -13.24
N GLU A 114 -9.75 -7.07 -12.02
CA GLU A 114 -10.32 -8.22 -11.30
C GLU A 114 -11.63 -8.69 -11.96
N HIS A 115 -12.50 -7.77 -12.37
CA HIS A 115 -13.78 -8.10 -13.03
C HIS A 115 -13.65 -8.46 -14.52
N ARG A 116 -12.45 -8.35 -15.10
CA ARG A 116 -12.13 -8.83 -16.45
C ARG A 116 -11.54 -10.24 -16.47
N ARG A 117 -11.29 -10.86 -15.30
CA ARG A 117 -10.83 -12.25 -15.24
C ARG A 117 -12.00 -13.18 -15.66
N PRO A 118 -11.80 -14.06 -16.67
CA PRO A 118 -12.82 -14.99 -17.13
C PRO A 118 -13.15 -16.07 -16.10
#